data_AF-A0A1B9Y7F8-F1
#
_entry.id   AF-A0A1B9Y7F8-F1
#
_cell.length_a   1.000
_cell.length_b   1.000
_cell.length_c   1.000
_cell.angle_alpha   90.00
_cell.angle_beta   90.00
_cell.angle_gamma   90.00
#
_symmetry.space_group_name_H-M   'P 1'
#
loop_
_entity.id
_entity.type
_entity.pdbx_description
1 polymer ?
#
loop_
_entity_poly.entity_id
_entity_poly.type
_entity_poly.pdbx_seq_one_letter_code
_entity_poly.pdbx_strand_id
1 'polypeptide(L)'
;MPDISNSYVYSEDFEKRIMDKFSKSEINHTNWQDDDISDIRSSIREYYRIEQKGKCAYCKQSISLISASNCQVEHIVPKSKYLSFISEPKNLCVICADCNEIKKSQEVLNEVPEVTNKKNIKRYPSVRLQTNLDILE
;
A
#
# COMPACT_ATOMS: atom_id res chain seq x y z
N MET A 1 11.06 8.90 -2.85
CA MET A 1 10.52 7.77 -2.05
C MET A 1 9.97 8.36 -0.77
N PRO A 2 8.86 7.86 -0.20
CA PRO A 2 8.44 8.28 1.13
C PRO A 2 9.58 8.04 2.13
N ASP A 3 9.87 9.03 2.97
CA ASP A 3 10.89 8.91 4.02
C ASP A 3 10.23 8.26 5.25
N ILE A 4 9.76 7.03 5.08
CA ILE A 4 9.09 6.25 6.14
C ILE A 4 10.16 5.42 6.83
N SER A 5 10.42 5.71 8.10
CA SER A 5 11.41 4.98 8.91
C SER A 5 10.74 3.85 9.69
N ASN A 6 9.49 4.08 10.12
CA ASN A 6 8.69 3.14 10.88
C ASN A 6 7.45 2.71 10.08
N SER A 7 7.12 1.43 10.16
CA SER A 7 5.94 0.86 9.52
C SER A 7 4.79 0.69 10.51
N TYR A 8 3.57 0.90 10.03
CA TYR A 8 2.35 0.68 10.81
C TYR A 8 2.30 -0.75 11.37
N VAL A 9 1.81 -0.89 12.61
CA VAL A 9 1.61 -2.18 13.28
C VAL A 9 0.11 -2.36 13.50
N TYR A 10 -0.45 -3.43 12.92
CA TYR A 10 -1.85 -3.77 13.11
C TYR A 10 -2.10 -4.23 14.55
N SER A 11 -3.29 -3.89 15.08
CA SER A 11 -3.81 -4.57 16.27
C SER A 11 -4.22 -6.00 15.90
N GLU A 12 -4.34 -6.89 16.89
CA GLU A 12 -4.78 -8.27 16.66
C GLU A 12 -6.15 -8.34 15.95
N ASP A 13 -7.07 -7.44 16.29
CA ASP A 13 -8.38 -7.34 15.62
C ASP A 13 -8.25 -6.96 14.14
N PHE A 14 -7.45 -5.92 13.85
CA PHE A 14 -7.25 -5.46 12.48
C PHE A 14 -6.52 -6.49 11.64
N GLU A 15 -5.51 -7.15 12.20
CA GLU A 15 -4.74 -8.20 11.53
C GLU A 15 -5.66 -9.37 11.14
N LYS A 16 -6.53 -9.81 12.06
CA LYS A 16 -7.52 -10.86 11.78
C LYS A 16 -8.49 -10.46 10.67
N ARG A 17 -9.02 -9.22 10.69
CA ARG A 17 -9.95 -8.72 9.67
C ARG A 17 -9.29 -8.58 8.30
N ILE A 18 -8.06 -8.10 8.25
CA ILE A 18 -7.25 -8.04 7.01
C ILE A 18 -6.98 -9.45 6.49
N MET A 19 -6.58 -10.39 7.35
CA MET A 19 -6.36 -11.77 6.94
C MET A 19 -7.64 -12.42 6.40
N ASP A 20 -8.78 -12.28 7.07
CA ASP A 20 -10.04 -12.86 6.58
C ASP A 20 -10.49 -12.24 5.25
N LYS A 21 -10.25 -10.94 5.05
CA LYS A 21 -10.59 -10.23 3.82
C LYS A 21 -9.67 -10.60 2.67
N PHE A 22 -8.36 -10.72 2.93
CA PHE A 22 -7.32 -10.85 1.90
C PHE A 22 -6.65 -12.24 1.83
N SER A 23 -7.25 -13.28 2.42
CA SER A 23 -6.81 -14.69 2.27
C SER A 23 -7.64 -15.54 1.30
N LYS A 24 -8.79 -15.03 0.81
CA LYS A 24 -9.73 -15.75 -0.06
C LYS A 24 -9.29 -15.73 -1.53
N SER A 25 -9.66 -16.74 -2.32
CA SER A 25 -9.21 -16.87 -3.72
C SER A 25 -9.79 -15.86 -4.71
N GLU A 26 -10.77 -15.06 -4.32
CA GLU A 26 -11.52 -14.12 -5.20
C GLU A 26 -11.21 -12.64 -4.92
N ILE A 27 -10.10 -12.32 -4.26
CA ILE A 27 -9.77 -10.95 -3.90
C ILE A 27 -9.46 -10.11 -5.13
N ASN A 28 -10.01 -8.90 -5.16
CA ASN A 28 -9.67 -7.86 -6.09
C ASN A 28 -9.02 -6.66 -5.37
N HIS A 29 -8.18 -5.91 -6.07
CA HIS A 29 -7.57 -4.67 -5.57
C HIS A 29 -8.60 -3.60 -5.17
N THR A 30 -9.84 -3.70 -5.66
CA THR A 30 -10.97 -2.83 -5.29
C THR A 30 -11.44 -3.06 -3.85
N ASN A 31 -11.27 -4.27 -3.30
CA ASN A 31 -11.69 -4.60 -1.93
C ASN A 31 -11.01 -3.75 -0.85
N TRP A 32 -9.88 -3.11 -1.17
CA TRP A 32 -9.25 -2.13 -0.28
C TRP A 32 -10.17 -0.94 0.05
N GLN A 33 -11.11 -0.60 -0.84
CA GLN A 33 -11.99 0.55 -0.65
C GLN A 33 -13.28 0.22 0.10
N ASP A 34 -13.51 -1.05 0.44
CA ASP A 34 -14.71 -1.50 1.12
C ASP A 34 -14.85 -0.83 2.51
N ASP A 35 -16.10 -0.59 2.91
CA ASP A 35 -16.42 0.16 4.14
C ASP A 35 -16.13 -0.65 5.42
N ASP A 36 -16.14 -1.97 5.32
CA ASP A 36 -15.84 -2.91 6.41
C ASP A 36 -14.38 -2.84 6.90
N ILE A 37 -13.50 -2.10 6.22
CA ILE A 37 -12.12 -1.81 6.66
C ILE A 37 -11.81 -0.30 6.68
N SER A 38 -12.85 0.54 6.65
CA SER A 38 -12.70 2.01 6.65
C SER A 38 -12.03 2.55 7.91
N ASP A 39 -12.26 1.92 9.05
CA ASP A 39 -11.63 2.20 10.34
C ASP A 39 -10.13 1.84 10.34
N ILE A 40 -9.77 0.70 9.76
CA ILE A 40 -8.37 0.27 9.56
C ILE A 40 -7.65 1.30 8.68
N ARG A 41 -8.25 1.68 7.54
CA ARG A 41 -7.71 2.73 6.66
C ARG A 41 -7.54 4.05 7.39
N SER A 42 -8.47 4.41 8.26
CA SER A 42 -8.40 5.65 9.06
C SER A 42 -7.27 5.61 10.07
N SER A 43 -7.06 4.48 10.75
CA SER A 43 -5.95 4.28 11.68
C SER A 43 -4.58 4.34 10.99
N ILE A 44 -4.45 3.68 9.83
CA ILE A 44 -3.23 3.73 8.99
C ILE A 44 -2.92 5.17 8.56
N ARG A 45 -3.96 5.91 8.15
CA ARG A 45 -3.84 7.31 7.72
C ARG A 45 -3.31 8.20 8.84
N GLU A 46 -3.83 8.05 10.05
CA GLU A 46 -3.39 8.82 11.21
C GLU A 46 -1.91 8.56 11.51
N TYR A 47 -1.53 7.28 11.53
CA TYR A 47 -0.14 6.88 11.76
C TYR A 47 0.80 7.48 10.71
N TYR A 48 0.53 7.28 9.42
CA TYR A 48 1.43 7.74 8.36
C TYR A 48 1.41 9.25 8.19
N ARG A 49 0.33 9.94 8.56
CA ARG A 49 0.33 11.41 8.65
C ARG A 49 1.39 11.89 9.63
N ILE A 50 1.51 11.26 10.80
CA ILE A 50 2.50 11.62 11.82
C ILE A 50 3.91 11.21 11.37
N GLU A 51 4.09 9.96 10.93
CA GLU A 51 5.38 9.42 10.49
C GLU A 51 5.97 10.23 9.32
N GLN A 52 5.13 10.66 8.37
CA GLN A 52 5.53 11.52 7.26
C GLN A 52 5.57 13.01 7.60
N LYS A 53 5.42 13.38 8.88
CA LYS A 53 5.48 14.77 9.38
C LYS A 53 4.50 15.70 8.67
N GLY A 54 3.30 15.21 8.38
CA GLY A 54 2.26 15.96 7.67
C GLY A 54 2.64 16.32 6.23
N LYS A 55 3.52 15.55 5.58
CA LYS A 55 3.93 15.77 4.19
C LYS A 55 3.52 14.63 3.28
N CYS A 56 3.14 14.96 2.05
CA CYS A 56 2.84 14.01 1.00
C CYS A 56 4.09 13.17 0.66
N ALA A 57 3.93 11.85 0.54
CA ALA A 57 5.02 10.93 0.20
C ALA A 57 5.70 11.25 -1.14
N TYR A 58 4.97 11.86 -2.08
CA TYR A 58 5.42 12.14 -3.44
C TYR A 58 5.91 13.59 -3.59
N CYS A 59 5.01 14.57 -3.51
CA CYS A 59 5.37 15.98 -3.76
C CYS A 59 5.99 16.69 -2.55
N LYS A 60 6.01 16.07 -1.36
CA LYS A 60 6.55 16.61 -0.10
C LYS A 60 5.86 17.89 0.40
N GLN A 61 4.78 18.33 -0.23
CA GLN A 61 3.91 19.40 0.25
C GLN A 61 3.08 18.95 1.45
N SER A 62 2.57 19.91 2.22
CA SER A 62 1.73 19.64 3.38
C SER A 62 0.42 18.95 2.98
N ILE A 63 0.06 17.90 3.71
CA ILE A 63 -1.26 17.26 3.61
C ILE A 63 -2.19 17.82 4.68
N SER A 64 -3.49 17.58 4.55
CA SER A 64 -4.44 18.04 5.56
C SER A 64 -4.30 17.23 6.86
N LEU A 65 -4.31 17.95 7.99
CA LEU A 65 -4.36 17.36 9.33
C LEU A 65 -5.79 17.01 9.77
N ILE A 66 -6.79 17.53 9.06
CA ILE A 66 -8.22 17.39 9.42
C ILE A 66 -8.95 16.58 8.36
N SER A 67 -8.82 16.97 7.09
CA SER A 67 -9.57 16.35 6.00
C SER A 67 -8.86 15.09 5.48
N ALA A 68 -9.59 13.98 5.48
CA ALA A 68 -9.17 12.74 4.83
C ALA A 68 -9.04 12.88 3.30
N SER A 69 -9.73 13.86 2.68
CA SER A 69 -9.72 14.05 1.22
C SER A 69 -8.38 14.53 0.69
N ASN A 70 -7.58 15.25 1.50
CA ASN A 70 -6.24 15.69 1.15
C ASN A 70 -5.16 14.97 1.98
N CYS A 71 -5.44 13.71 2.34
CA CYS A 71 -4.55 12.82 3.09
C CYS A 71 -4.97 11.37 2.81
N GLN A 72 -4.94 10.92 1.55
CA GLN A 72 -5.33 9.55 1.19
C GLN A 72 -4.24 8.55 1.56
N VAL A 73 -4.65 7.33 1.96
CA VAL A 73 -3.72 6.19 2.08
C VAL A 73 -3.49 5.62 0.69
N GLU A 74 -2.23 5.52 0.29
CA GLU A 74 -1.81 5.11 -1.04
C GLU A 74 -0.80 3.96 -0.98
N HIS A 75 -0.87 3.08 -1.99
CA HIS A 75 0.10 2.03 -2.22
C HIS A 75 1.29 2.53 -3.04
N ILE A 76 2.51 2.35 -2.51
CA ILE A 76 3.76 2.71 -3.19
C ILE A 76 3.91 1.86 -4.46
N VAL A 77 3.71 0.55 -4.32
CA VAL A 77 3.67 -0.42 -5.42
C VAL A 77 2.21 -0.71 -5.77
N PRO A 78 1.82 -0.70 -7.06
CA PRO A 78 0.42 -0.83 -7.47
C PRO A 78 -0.23 -2.13 -6.99
N LYS A 79 -1.32 -2.00 -6.24
CA LYS A 79 -2.12 -3.13 -5.74
C LYS A 79 -2.77 -3.99 -6.84
N SER A 80 -3.01 -3.43 -8.02
CA SER A 80 -3.54 -4.17 -9.19
C SER A 80 -2.54 -5.17 -9.76
N LYS A 81 -1.23 -4.90 -9.62
CA LYS A 81 -0.14 -5.78 -10.08
C LYS A 81 0.39 -6.69 -8.97
N TYR A 82 0.35 -6.22 -7.71
CA TYR A 82 0.96 -6.91 -6.57
C TYR A 82 -0.02 -7.05 -5.41
N LEU A 83 -1.05 -7.87 -5.59
CA LEU A 83 -2.11 -8.06 -4.62
C LEU A 83 -1.60 -8.60 -3.27
N SER A 84 -0.52 -9.38 -3.27
CA SER A 84 0.15 -9.87 -2.05
C SER A 84 0.68 -8.76 -1.14
N PHE A 85 0.83 -7.53 -1.64
CA PHE A 85 1.30 -6.37 -0.87
C PHE A 85 0.18 -5.36 -0.57
N ILE A 86 -1.09 -5.74 -0.76
CA ILE A 86 -2.23 -4.84 -0.54
C ILE A 86 -2.35 -4.36 0.91
N SER A 87 -1.97 -5.20 1.87
CA SER A 87 -1.98 -4.89 3.30
C SER A 87 -0.59 -4.85 3.92
N GLU A 88 0.47 -4.87 3.11
CA GLU A 88 1.85 -4.77 3.62
C GLU A 88 2.07 -3.34 4.12
N PRO A 89 2.29 -3.11 5.43
CA PRO A 89 2.45 -1.76 5.97
C PRO A 89 3.52 -0.96 5.25
N LYS A 90 4.63 -1.58 4.87
CA LYS A 90 5.74 -0.93 4.16
C LYS A 90 5.41 -0.51 2.74
N ASN A 91 4.31 -1.02 2.18
CA ASN A 91 3.79 -0.61 0.90
C ASN A 91 2.77 0.54 1.01
N LEU A 92 2.44 1.01 2.22
CA LEU A 92 1.45 2.05 2.45
C LEU A 92 2.11 3.38 2.82
N CYS A 93 1.51 4.47 2.36
CA CYS A 93 1.91 5.83 2.69
C CYS A 93 0.68 6.76 2.65
N VAL A 94 0.85 8.05 2.97
CA VAL A 94 -0.16 9.08 2.74
C VAL A 94 0.25 10.12 1.69
N ILE A 95 -0.71 10.54 0.88
CA ILE A 95 -0.51 11.52 -0.19
C ILE A 95 -1.58 12.62 -0.19
N CYS A 96 -1.28 13.73 -0.87
CA CYS A 96 -2.25 14.80 -1.11
C CYS A 96 -3.24 14.43 -2.23
N ALA A 97 -4.35 15.16 -2.29
CA ALA A 97 -5.42 14.96 -3.26
C ALA A 97 -4.90 15.04 -4.71
N ASP A 98 -4.05 16.02 -5.01
CA ASP A 98 -3.50 16.22 -6.36
C ASP A 98 -2.64 15.03 -6.80
N CYS A 99 -1.77 14.54 -5.91
CA CYS A 99 -0.94 13.37 -6.20
C CYS A 99 -1.78 12.11 -6.40
N ASN A 100 -2.86 11.97 -5.64
CA ASN A 100 -3.79 10.86 -5.75
C ASN A 100 -4.51 10.89 -7.11
N GLU A 101 -4.94 12.07 -7.57
CA GLU A 101 -5.57 12.26 -8.88
C GLU A 101 -4.60 11.99 -10.04
N ILE A 102 -3.38 12.51 -9.97
CA ILE A 102 -2.32 12.25 -10.96
C ILE A 102 -2.05 10.75 -11.07
N LYS A 103 -1.83 10.08 -9.94
CA LYS A 103 -1.54 8.64 -9.91
C LYS A 103 -2.70 7.82 -10.45
N LYS A 104 -3.93 8.12 -10.05
CA LYS A 104 -5.13 7.46 -10.58
C LYS A 104 -5.22 7.61 -12.10
N SER A 105 -4.92 8.80 -12.63
CA SER A 105 -4.89 9.05 -14.07
C SER A 105 -3.83 8.21 -14.79
N GLN A 106 -2.63 8.09 -14.22
CA GLN A 106 -1.57 7.24 -14.76
C GLN A 106 -1.94 5.75 -14.76
N GLU A 107 -2.63 5.28 -13.73
CA GLU A 107 -3.12 3.89 -13.66
C GLU A 107 -4.19 3.61 -14.72
N VAL A 108 -5.11 4.55 -14.96
CA VAL A 108 -6.12 4.44 -16.02
C VAL A 108 -5.48 4.40 -17.41
N LEU A 109 -4.42 5.17 -17.63
CA LEU A 109 -3.70 5.21 -18.91
C LEU A 109 -2.75 4.01 -19.11
N ASN A 110 -2.64 3.09 -18.14
CA ASN A 110 -1.65 2.00 -18.11
C ASN A 110 -0.19 2.47 -18.19
N GLU A 111 0.08 3.75 -17.95
CA GLU A 111 1.41 4.36 -17.92
C GLU A 111 2.10 4.15 -16.57
N VAL A 112 1.85 3.01 -15.92
CA VAL A 112 2.50 2.68 -14.65
C VAL A 112 4.00 2.54 -14.93
N PRO A 113 4.86 3.46 -14.45
CA PRO A 113 6.27 3.42 -14.80
C PRO A 113 6.87 2.09 -14.36
N GLU A 114 7.64 1.46 -15.23
CA GLU A 114 8.42 0.27 -14.89
C GLU A 114 9.47 0.64 -13.83
N VAL A 115 9.13 0.44 -12.56
CA VAL A 115 10.06 0.59 -11.43
C VAL A 115 11.22 -0.42 -11.48
N THR A 116 11.17 -1.40 -12.40
CA THR A 116 12.06 -2.57 -12.44
C THR A 116 13.11 -2.58 -13.55
N ASN A 117 13.36 -1.50 -14.28
CA ASN A 117 14.41 -1.51 -15.33
C ASN A 117 15.86 -1.62 -14.83
N LYS A 118 16.09 -1.86 -13.53
CA LYS A 118 17.41 -2.17 -12.97
C LYS A 118 17.57 -3.69 -12.82
N LYS A 119 18.55 -4.27 -13.53
CA LYS A 119 18.88 -5.71 -13.50
C LYS A 119 19.24 -6.29 -12.11
N ASN A 120 19.48 -5.45 -11.10
CA ASN A 120 19.95 -5.84 -9.77
C ASN A 120 19.09 -5.22 -8.65
N ILE A 121 17.84 -5.65 -8.51
CA ILE A 121 17.00 -5.23 -7.37
C ILE A 121 17.12 -6.27 -6.26
N LYS A 122 17.58 -5.83 -5.08
CA LYS A 122 17.58 -6.63 -3.86
C LYS A 122 16.12 -6.82 -3.44
N ARG A 123 15.58 -8.02 -3.63
CA ARG A 123 14.20 -8.35 -3.24
C ARG A 123 14.05 -8.19 -1.74
N TYR A 124 12.88 -7.70 -1.31
CA TYR A 124 12.53 -7.71 0.11
C TYR A 124 12.54 -9.17 0.61
N PRO A 125 12.99 -9.47 1.84
CA PRO A 125 12.99 -10.84 2.35
C PRO A 125 11.53 -11.30 2.52
N SER A 126 10.98 -11.95 1.49
CA SER A 126 9.73 -12.68 1.58
C SER A 126 10.04 -14.06 2.15
N VAL A 127 9.35 -14.47 3.22
CA VAL A 127 9.36 -15.87 3.66
C VAL A 127 8.78 -16.69 2.51
N ARG A 128 9.63 -17.43 1.80
CA ARG A 128 9.22 -18.32 0.72
C ARG A 128 8.45 -19.48 1.38
N LEU A 129 7.14 -19.55 1.18
CA LEU A 129 6.45 -20.83 1.26
C LEU A 129 7.05 -21.71 0.15
N GLN A 130 7.84 -22.71 0.54
CA GLN A 130 8.37 -23.70 -0.38
C GLN A 130 7.20 -24.52 -0.91
N THR A 131 6.68 -24.17 -2.08
CA THR A 131 5.91 -25.11 -2.88
C THR A 131 6.92 -26.04 -3.55
N ASN A 132 7.02 -27.26 -3.03
CA ASN A 132 7.76 -28.35 -3.67
C ASN A 132 7.09 -28.69 -5.01
N LEU A 133 7.61 -28.12 -6.09
CA LEU A 133 7.51 -28.70 -7.43
C LEU A 133 8.91 -28.52 -8.03
N ASP A 134 9.62 -29.64 -8.17
CA ASP A 134 10.81 -29.89 -9.01
C ASP A 134 11.78 -30.86 -8.29
N ILE A 135 11.43 -32.15 -8.32
CA ILE A 135 12.44 -33.21 -8.53
C ILE A 135 11.86 -34.11 -9.61
N LEU A 136 12.20 -33.80 -10.86
CA LEU A 136 12.36 -34.78 -11.93
C LEU A 136 13.87 -34.95 -12.13
N GLU A 137 14.42 -36.02 -11.56
CA GLU A 137 15.41 -36.91 -12.17
C GLU A 137 15.11 -38.34 -11.72
#